data_AF-A0A9P7N2P2-F1
#
_entry.id   AF-A0A9P7N2P2-F1
#
_cell.length_a   1.000
_cell.length_b   1.000
_cell.length_c   1.000
_cell.angle_alpha   90.00
_cell.angle_beta   90.00
_cell.angle_gamma   90.00
#
_symmetry.space_group_name_H-M   'P 1'
#
loop_
_entity.id
_entity.type
_entity.pdbx_description
1 polymer ?
#
loop_
_entity_poly.entity_id
_entity_poly.type
_entity_poly.pdbx_seq_one_letter_code
_entity_poly.pdbx_strand_id
1 'polypeptide(L)'
;RAIQDLILKDFSVRSECSNWFDRDDDAPPSSTAVVLPNPRNVELDEKLVALEAKIQRLQLEKQAWQAIRDPPPDIPPIYPEDDSSQADTISLPDFSLLEPDEVKTRNYLADELVPFPNLLAQTKSRIRTIQASLEFEIDQLADNVHKLEQRVLVAGKQADAVLGLAARRLKDREVKERESAGTREMPLMEVLRGLSSILPEDG
;
A
#
# COMPACT_ATOMS: atom_id res chain seq x y z
N ARG A 1 -60.99 40.91 -29.23
CA ARG A 1 -61.58 42.24 -28.96
C ARG A 1 -61.51 43.14 -30.19
N ALA A 2 -60.34 43.36 -30.80
CA ALA A 2 -60.23 44.16 -32.04
C ALA A 2 -61.20 43.76 -33.17
N ILE A 3 -61.40 42.45 -33.39
CA ILE A 3 -62.34 41.94 -34.40
C ILE A 3 -63.80 42.29 -34.04
N GLN A 4 -64.16 42.26 -32.76
CA GLN A 4 -65.52 42.58 -32.30
C GLN A 4 -65.82 44.07 -32.48
N ASP A 5 -64.85 44.94 -32.18
CA ASP A 5 -65.00 46.40 -32.36
C ASP A 5 -65.06 46.79 -33.85
N LEU A 6 -64.30 46.11 -34.71
CA LEU A 6 -64.39 46.26 -36.17
C LEU A 6 -65.76 45.84 -36.70
N ILE A 7 -66.28 44.70 -36.23
CA ILE A 7 -67.61 44.21 -36.60
C ILE A 7 -68.70 45.20 -36.14
N LEU A 8 -68.61 45.73 -34.92
CA LEU A 8 -69.56 46.71 -34.40
C LEU A 8 -69.57 48.01 -35.21
N LYS A 9 -68.39 48.47 -35.66
CA LYS A 9 -68.29 49.64 -36.55
C LYS A 9 -68.83 49.37 -37.94
N ASP A 10 -68.65 48.16 -38.47
CA ASP A 10 -69.21 47.76 -39.75
C ASP A 10 -70.74 47.65 -39.71
N PHE A 11 -71.32 47.22 -38.58
CA PHE A 11 -72.78 47.21 -38.38
C PHE A 11 -73.39 48.60 -38.32
N SER A 12 -72.68 49.60 -37.78
CA SER A 12 -73.21 50.96 -37.70
C SER A 12 -73.16 51.71 -39.04
N VAL A 13 -72.26 51.33 -39.94
CA VAL A 13 -72.11 51.95 -41.27
C VAL A 13 -72.97 51.26 -42.34
N ARG A 14 -73.11 49.92 -42.28
CA ARG A 14 -73.90 49.17 -43.26
C ARG A 14 -75.26 48.78 -42.69
N SER A 15 -76.30 49.56 -43.01
CA SER A 15 -77.69 49.23 -42.67
C SER A 15 -78.21 47.98 -43.38
N GLU A 16 -77.51 47.53 -44.43
CA GLU A 16 -77.79 46.29 -45.18
C GLU A 16 -77.75 45.04 -44.28
N CYS A 17 -76.93 45.05 -43.21
CA CYS A 17 -76.87 43.94 -42.26
C CYS A 17 -78.05 43.90 -41.26
N SER A 18 -78.86 44.97 -41.20
CA SER A 18 -80.08 45.06 -40.38
C SER A 18 -81.35 45.12 -41.24
N ASN A 19 -81.23 44.96 -42.56
CA ASN A 19 -82.37 44.92 -43.46
C ASN A 19 -82.95 43.50 -43.49
N TRP A 20 -83.76 43.17 -42.49
CA TRP A 20 -84.51 41.92 -42.43
C TRP A 20 -85.63 41.89 -43.48
N PHE A 21 -86.12 43.06 -43.90
CA PHE A 21 -87.35 43.19 -44.67
C PHE A 21 -87.18 42.84 -46.15
N ASP A 22 -86.00 43.09 -46.71
CA ASP A 22 -85.68 42.72 -48.10
C ASP A 22 -85.06 41.32 -48.22
N ARG A 23 -85.19 40.48 -47.19
CA ARG A 23 -84.63 39.12 -47.20
C ARG A 23 -85.51 38.21 -48.03
N ASP A 24 -85.00 37.84 -49.19
CA ASP A 24 -85.63 36.88 -50.09
C ASP A 24 -85.60 35.49 -49.42
N ASP A 25 -86.73 35.05 -48.85
CA ASP A 25 -86.84 33.81 -48.08
C ASP A 25 -86.60 32.54 -48.92
N ASP A 26 -86.63 32.67 -50.25
CA ASP A 26 -86.35 31.60 -51.22
C ASP A 26 -84.90 31.58 -51.74
N ALA A 27 -84.03 32.50 -51.29
CA ALA A 27 -82.62 32.48 -51.66
C ALA A 27 -81.88 31.32 -50.94
N PRO A 28 -81.16 30.43 -51.66
CA PRO A 28 -80.37 29.38 -51.03
C PRO A 28 -79.34 30.01 -50.09
N PRO A 29 -79.16 29.48 -48.86
CA PRO A 29 -78.31 30.11 -47.85
C PRO A 29 -76.90 30.26 -48.40
N SER A 30 -76.38 31.51 -48.42
CA SER A 30 -75.02 31.81 -48.88
C SER A 30 -74.03 30.92 -48.14
N SER A 31 -73.44 29.98 -48.87
CA SER A 31 -72.64 28.88 -48.35
C SER A 31 -71.25 29.35 -47.90
N THR A 32 -71.13 29.87 -46.68
CA THR A 32 -69.83 29.99 -45.98
C THR A 32 -69.96 29.83 -44.46
N ALA A 33 -70.85 28.96 -43.99
CA ALA A 33 -70.88 28.59 -42.58
C ALA A 33 -69.69 27.67 -42.28
N VAL A 34 -68.63 28.20 -41.66
CA VAL A 34 -67.51 27.39 -41.19
C VAL A 34 -68.01 26.50 -40.05
N VAL A 35 -68.16 25.20 -40.31
CA VAL A 35 -68.58 24.23 -39.30
C VAL A 35 -67.42 24.02 -38.34
N LEU A 36 -67.46 24.69 -37.19
CA LEU A 36 -66.52 24.40 -36.12
C LEU A 36 -66.88 23.03 -35.51
N PRO A 37 -65.88 22.18 -35.21
CA PRO A 37 -66.13 20.95 -34.48
C PRO A 37 -66.68 21.28 -33.09
N ASN A 38 -67.55 20.40 -32.59
CA ASN A 38 -68.07 20.54 -31.23
C ASN A 38 -66.91 20.58 -30.22
N PRO A 39 -66.82 21.58 -29.33
CA PRO A 39 -65.73 21.69 -28.35
C PRO A 39 -65.57 20.42 -27.50
N ARG A 40 -66.65 19.68 -27.23
CA ARG A 40 -66.56 18.40 -26.51
C ARG A 40 -65.81 17.32 -27.28
N ASN A 41 -65.85 17.33 -28.61
CA ASN A 41 -65.11 16.36 -29.41
C ASN A 41 -63.61 16.61 -29.31
N VAL A 42 -63.19 17.89 -29.34
CA VAL A 42 -61.79 18.28 -29.16
C VAL A 42 -61.27 17.82 -27.79
N GLU A 43 -62.03 18.05 -26.72
CA GLU A 43 -61.66 17.57 -25.38
C GLU A 43 -61.57 16.04 -25.29
N LEU A 44 -62.42 15.31 -26.01
CA LEU A 44 -62.39 13.84 -26.04
C LEU A 44 -61.18 13.33 -26.82
N ASP A 45 -60.84 13.96 -27.94
CA ASP A 45 -59.67 13.61 -28.75
C ASP A 45 -58.38 13.84 -27.95
N GLU A 46 -58.27 14.96 -27.22
CA GLU A 46 -57.15 15.22 -26.32
C GLU A 46 -57.02 14.16 -25.21
N LYS A 47 -58.15 13.75 -24.62
CA LYS A 47 -58.18 12.68 -23.60
C LYS A 47 -57.79 11.34 -24.18
N LEU A 48 -58.20 11.05 -25.42
CA LEU A 48 -57.86 9.81 -26.12
C LEU A 48 -56.33 9.72 -26.29
N VAL A 49 -55.70 10.77 -26.81
CA VAL A 49 -54.24 10.85 -26.97
C VAL A 49 -53.51 10.70 -25.63
N ALA A 50 -53.99 11.37 -24.57
CA ALA A 50 -53.39 11.25 -23.24
C ALA A 50 -53.49 9.81 -22.67
N LEU A 51 -54.62 9.12 -22.92
CA LEU A 51 -54.81 7.74 -22.49
C LEU A 51 -53.94 6.77 -23.29
N GLU A 52 -53.79 6.95 -24.60
CA GLU A 52 -52.90 6.15 -25.44
C GLU A 52 -51.45 6.24 -24.99
N ALA A 53 -50.95 7.46 -24.72
CA ALA A 53 -49.61 7.66 -24.19
C ALA A 53 -49.40 6.95 -22.84
N LYS A 54 -50.43 7.00 -21.97
CA LYS A 54 -50.38 6.29 -20.68
C LYS A 54 -50.37 4.78 -20.85
N ILE A 55 -51.15 4.24 -21.79
CA ILE A 55 -51.17 2.81 -22.10
C ILE A 55 -49.80 2.35 -22.61
N GLN A 56 -49.19 3.09 -23.52
CA GLN A 56 -47.85 2.76 -24.04
C GLN A 56 -46.81 2.71 -22.92
N ARG A 57 -46.82 3.70 -22.01
CA ARG A 57 -45.94 3.71 -20.83
C ARG A 57 -46.15 2.48 -19.95
N LEU A 58 -47.40 2.15 -19.64
CA LEU A 58 -47.73 1.00 -18.80
C LEU A 58 -47.34 -0.33 -19.45
N GLN A 59 -47.41 -0.43 -20.78
CA GLN A 59 -46.94 -1.62 -21.51
C GLN A 59 -45.43 -1.79 -21.41
N LEU A 60 -44.64 -0.72 -21.52
CA LEU A 60 -43.20 -0.76 -21.33
C LEU A 60 -42.82 -1.15 -19.90
N GLU A 61 -43.49 -0.57 -18.90
CA GLU A 61 -43.27 -0.94 -17.50
C GLU A 61 -43.61 -2.42 -17.28
N LYS A 62 -44.73 -2.92 -17.82
CA LYS A 62 -45.09 -4.35 -17.74
C LYS A 62 -44.01 -5.24 -18.35
N GLN A 63 -43.46 -4.90 -19.52
CA GLN A 63 -42.40 -5.67 -20.15
C GLN A 63 -41.13 -5.68 -19.30
N ALA A 64 -40.75 -4.54 -18.70
CA ALA A 64 -39.61 -4.46 -17.79
C ALA A 64 -39.80 -5.35 -16.56
N TRP A 65 -41.00 -5.37 -15.97
CA TRP A 65 -41.32 -6.24 -14.85
C TRP A 65 -41.33 -7.73 -15.22
N GLN A 66 -41.75 -8.07 -16.44
CA GLN A 66 -41.67 -9.45 -16.93
C GLN A 66 -40.23 -9.91 -17.07
N ALA A 67 -39.34 -9.07 -17.62
CA ALA A 67 -37.92 -9.37 -17.74
C ALA A 67 -37.22 -9.59 -16.39
N ILE A 68 -37.68 -8.92 -15.32
CA ILE A 68 -37.16 -9.13 -13.95
C ILE A 68 -37.71 -10.43 -13.33
N ARG A 69 -38.93 -10.82 -13.70
CA ARG A 69 -39.59 -12.03 -13.19
C ARG A 69 -39.04 -13.30 -13.83
N ASP A 70 -38.56 -13.21 -15.06
CA ASP A 70 -37.92 -14.33 -15.74
C ASP A 70 -36.75 -14.83 -14.87
N PRO A 71 -36.71 -16.13 -14.50
CA PRO A 71 -35.69 -16.63 -13.60
C PRO A 71 -34.30 -16.43 -14.20
N PRO A 72 -33.27 -16.20 -13.36
CA PRO A 72 -31.89 -16.14 -13.84
C PRO A 72 -31.54 -17.43 -14.59
N PRO A 73 -30.61 -17.38 -15.57
CA PRO A 73 -30.13 -18.57 -16.26
C PRO A 73 -29.64 -19.61 -15.25
N ASP A 74 -29.81 -20.89 -15.57
CA ASP A 74 -29.49 -22.03 -14.71
C ASP A 74 -27.99 -22.00 -14.35
N ILE A 75 -27.67 -21.39 -13.20
CA ILE A 75 -26.32 -21.40 -12.64
C ILE A 75 -26.15 -22.78 -12.03
N PRO A 76 -25.17 -23.59 -12.46
CA PRO A 76 -24.94 -24.88 -11.85
C PRO A 76 -24.73 -24.68 -10.34
N PRO A 77 -25.30 -25.55 -9.49
CA PRO A 77 -25.13 -25.44 -8.05
C PRO A 77 -23.63 -25.44 -7.72
N ILE A 78 -23.22 -24.51 -6.86
CA ILE A 78 -21.82 -24.34 -6.43
C ILE A 78 -21.27 -25.62 -5.78
N TYR A 79 -22.18 -26.46 -5.27
CA TYR A 79 -21.90 -27.74 -4.68
C TYR A 79 -22.73 -28.82 -5.40
N PRO A 80 -22.10 -29.87 -5.96
CA PRO A 80 -22.84 -31.01 -6.48
C PRO A 80 -23.55 -31.74 -5.33
N GLU A 81 -24.85 -32.03 -5.50
CA GLU A 81 -25.68 -32.76 -4.52
C GLU A 81 -25.24 -34.23 -4.31
N ASP A 82 -24.31 -34.73 -5.14
CA ASP A 82 -23.87 -36.12 -5.16
C ASP A 82 -22.91 -36.50 -4.01
N ASP A 83 -22.43 -35.55 -3.21
CA ASP A 83 -21.47 -35.79 -2.12
C ASP A 83 -22.12 -35.93 -0.72
N SER A 84 -23.40 -36.28 -0.65
CA SER A 84 -24.06 -36.62 0.64
C SER A 84 -23.47 -37.85 1.33
N SER A 85 -22.58 -38.60 0.66
CA SER A 85 -21.81 -39.71 1.24
C SER A 85 -20.32 -39.39 1.48
N GLN A 86 -19.85 -38.17 1.20
CA GLN A 86 -18.48 -37.69 1.53
C GLN A 86 -18.46 -36.62 2.64
N ALA A 87 -19.57 -36.40 3.33
CA ALA A 87 -19.69 -35.41 4.41
C ALA A 87 -18.78 -35.66 5.63
N ASP A 88 -18.07 -36.79 5.69
CA ASP A 88 -17.28 -37.20 6.85
C ASP A 88 -15.77 -36.97 6.70
N THR A 89 -15.27 -36.57 5.52
CA THR A 89 -13.86 -36.20 5.33
C THR A 89 -13.71 -34.70 5.15
N ILE A 90 -13.60 -33.99 6.28
CA ILE A 90 -13.17 -32.58 6.30
C ILE A 90 -11.75 -32.52 5.73
N SER A 91 -11.62 -32.23 4.44
CA SER A 91 -10.33 -31.88 3.84
C SER A 91 -9.93 -30.51 4.38
N LEU A 92 -8.79 -30.45 5.06
CA LEU A 92 -8.22 -29.19 5.52
C LEU A 92 -7.92 -28.31 4.29
N PRO A 93 -8.23 -27.01 4.34
CA PRO A 93 -7.94 -26.10 3.24
C PRO A 93 -6.44 -25.98 2.98
N ASP A 94 -6.09 -25.60 1.75
CA ASP A 94 -4.68 -25.41 1.36
C ASP A 94 -4.05 -24.25 2.15
N PHE A 95 -3.03 -24.58 2.94
CA PHE A 95 -2.33 -23.63 3.81
C PHE A 95 -1.37 -22.70 3.07
N SER A 96 -1.15 -22.92 1.77
CA SER A 96 -0.33 -22.05 0.93
C SER A 96 -0.95 -20.67 0.68
N LEU A 97 -2.25 -20.52 0.97
CA LEU A 97 -3.03 -19.30 0.78
C LEU A 97 -3.01 -18.34 1.99
N LEU A 98 -2.45 -18.78 3.12
CA LEU A 98 -2.39 -17.96 4.34
C LEU A 98 -1.29 -16.90 4.26
N GLU A 99 -1.54 -15.75 4.89
CA GLU A 99 -0.54 -14.70 5.04
C GLU A 99 0.61 -15.17 5.95
N PRO A 100 1.87 -14.74 5.75
CA PRO A 100 2.99 -15.13 6.60
C PRO A 100 2.76 -14.96 8.11
N ASP A 101 1.96 -13.99 8.54
CA ASP A 101 1.65 -13.80 9.96
C ASP A 101 0.63 -14.81 10.48
N GLU A 102 -0.32 -15.24 9.65
CA GLU A 102 -1.26 -16.32 9.98
C GLU A 102 -0.56 -17.68 10.05
N VAL A 103 0.47 -17.88 9.23
CA VAL A 103 1.33 -19.08 9.30
C VAL A 103 2.06 -19.14 10.65
N LYS A 104 2.56 -18.00 11.14
CA LYS A 104 3.25 -17.94 12.45
C LYS A 104 2.30 -18.25 13.60
N THR A 105 1.11 -17.66 13.62
CA THR A 105 0.13 -17.89 14.70
C THR A 105 -0.34 -19.34 14.70
N ARG A 106 -0.59 -19.93 13.52
CA ARG A 106 -0.90 -21.36 13.39
C ARG A 106 0.23 -22.22 13.95
N ASN A 107 1.49 -21.97 13.56
CA ASN A 107 2.61 -22.77 14.03
C ASN A 107 2.78 -22.67 15.55
N TYR A 108 2.56 -21.49 16.13
CA TYR A 108 2.55 -21.31 17.58
C TYR A 108 1.46 -22.15 18.27
N LEU A 109 0.24 -22.13 17.74
CA LEU A 109 -0.86 -22.95 18.28
C LEU A 109 -0.64 -24.45 18.06
N ALA A 110 -0.06 -24.83 16.92
CA ALA A 110 0.30 -26.21 16.63
C ALA A 110 1.41 -26.72 17.56
N ASP A 111 2.38 -25.86 17.88
CA ASP A 111 3.46 -26.15 18.84
C ASP A 111 2.91 -26.32 20.26
N GLU A 112 1.87 -25.58 20.67
CA GLU A 112 1.19 -25.77 21.95
C GLU A 112 0.44 -27.11 22.04
N LEU A 113 -0.02 -27.63 20.89
CA LEU A 113 -0.64 -28.94 20.78
C LEU A 113 0.38 -30.10 20.76
N VAL A 114 1.69 -29.81 20.67
CA VAL A 114 2.72 -30.84 20.75
C VAL A 114 2.75 -31.40 22.18
N PRO A 115 2.57 -32.72 22.37
CA PRO A 115 2.55 -33.28 23.71
C PRO A 115 3.91 -33.06 24.40
N PHE A 116 3.87 -32.62 25.66
CA PHE A 116 5.04 -32.38 26.51
C PHE A 116 6.18 -33.41 26.40
N PRO A 117 5.96 -34.73 26.33
CA PRO A 117 7.05 -35.70 26.14
C PRO A 117 7.89 -35.46 24.88
N ASN A 118 7.30 -34.98 23.79
CA ASN A 118 8.02 -34.69 22.54
C ASN A 118 8.90 -33.45 22.69
N LEU A 119 8.38 -32.40 23.35
CA LEU A 119 9.17 -31.21 23.68
C LEU A 119 10.34 -31.57 24.62
N LEU A 120 10.09 -32.43 25.61
CA LEU A 120 11.12 -32.92 26.51
C LEU A 120 12.17 -33.76 25.76
N ALA A 121 11.78 -34.59 24.81
CA ALA A 121 12.71 -35.35 23.99
C ALA A 121 13.57 -34.43 23.09
N GLN A 122 12.96 -33.43 22.47
CA GLN A 122 13.64 -32.45 21.61
C GLN A 122 14.58 -31.54 22.40
N THR A 123 14.17 -31.08 23.59
CA THR A 123 15.03 -30.28 24.46
C THR A 123 16.20 -31.11 24.99
N LYS A 124 15.97 -32.37 25.39
CA LYS A 124 17.06 -33.28 25.78
C LYS A 124 18.02 -33.57 24.63
N SER A 125 17.55 -33.75 23.39
CA SER A 125 18.45 -33.95 22.26
C SER A 125 19.27 -32.70 21.97
N ARG A 126 18.67 -31.51 22.01
CA ARG A 126 19.38 -30.23 21.89
C ARG A 126 20.44 -30.03 22.96
N ILE A 127 20.12 -30.33 24.22
CA ILE A 127 21.09 -30.24 25.32
C ILE A 127 22.25 -31.22 25.09
N ARG A 128 21.97 -32.45 24.65
CA ARG A 128 23.02 -33.42 24.33
C ARG A 128 23.92 -32.97 23.18
N THR A 129 23.36 -32.37 22.13
CA THR A 129 24.17 -31.84 21.02
C THR A 129 25.06 -30.69 21.47
N ILE A 130 24.54 -29.79 22.31
CA ILE A 130 25.32 -28.67 22.86
C ILE A 130 26.41 -29.20 23.79
N GLN A 131 26.09 -30.17 24.64
CA GLN A 131 27.08 -30.77 25.53
C GLN A 131 28.23 -31.42 24.73
N ALA A 132 27.91 -32.12 23.64
CA ALA A 132 28.91 -32.74 22.78
C ALA A 132 29.77 -31.72 22.03
N SER A 133 29.21 -30.58 21.59
CA SER A 133 30.00 -29.55 20.91
C SER A 133 30.84 -28.71 21.88
N LEU A 134 30.33 -28.48 23.10
CA LEU A 134 30.96 -27.62 24.09
C LEU A 134 32.34 -28.13 24.52
N GLU A 135 32.50 -29.45 24.71
CA GLU A 135 33.80 -30.05 25.07
C GLU A 135 34.86 -29.73 24.01
N PHE A 136 34.54 -29.88 22.73
CA PHE A 136 35.44 -29.57 21.63
C PHE A 136 35.72 -28.07 21.50
N GLU A 137 34.72 -27.21 21.67
CA GLU A 137 34.90 -25.75 21.61
C GLU A 137 35.78 -25.23 22.75
N ILE A 138 35.64 -25.79 23.97
CA ILE A 138 36.50 -25.44 25.11
C ILE A 138 37.94 -25.86 24.83
N ASP A 139 38.16 -27.07 24.30
CA ASP A 139 39.51 -27.53 23.95
C ASP A 139 40.13 -26.66 22.85
N GLN A 140 39.35 -26.30 21.83
CA GLN A 140 39.79 -25.39 20.77
C GLN A 140 40.15 -24.01 21.32
N LEU A 141 39.36 -23.49 22.26
CA LEU A 141 39.66 -22.23 22.93
C LEU A 141 40.95 -22.32 23.73
N ALA A 142 41.15 -23.38 24.51
CA ALA A 142 42.36 -23.59 25.30
C ALA A 142 43.62 -23.66 24.41
N ASP A 143 43.56 -24.38 23.30
CA ASP A 143 44.65 -24.46 22.32
C ASP A 143 44.94 -23.08 21.68
N ASN A 144 43.90 -22.32 21.34
CA ASN A 144 44.06 -20.96 20.79
C ASN A 144 44.67 -19.99 21.80
N VAL A 145 44.28 -20.06 23.08
CA VAL A 145 44.87 -19.26 24.16
C VAL A 145 46.34 -19.62 24.35
N HIS A 146 46.68 -20.91 24.35
CA HIS A 146 48.06 -21.34 24.47
C HIS A 146 48.93 -20.87 23.29
N LYS A 147 48.42 -20.98 22.05
CA LYS A 147 49.10 -20.43 20.86
C LYS A 147 49.28 -18.92 20.95
N LEU A 148 48.28 -18.19 21.44
CA LEU A 148 48.37 -16.75 21.63
C LEU A 148 49.46 -16.39 22.64
N GLU A 149 49.47 -17.06 23.81
CA GLU A 149 50.48 -16.86 24.84
C GLU A 149 51.89 -17.12 24.30
N GLN A 150 52.09 -18.22 23.57
CA GLN A 150 53.36 -18.51 22.91
C GLN A 150 53.78 -17.41 21.92
N ARG A 151 52.85 -16.91 21.09
CA ARG A 151 53.13 -15.81 20.15
C ARG A 151 53.51 -14.54 20.87
N VAL A 152 52.83 -14.21 21.97
CA VAL A 152 53.15 -13.03 22.80
C VAL A 152 54.55 -13.17 23.40
N LEU A 153 54.91 -14.33 23.94
CA LEU A 153 56.24 -14.58 24.49
C LEU A 153 57.34 -14.46 23.43
N VAL A 154 57.11 -15.00 22.23
CA VAL A 154 58.07 -14.89 21.11
C VAL A 154 58.19 -13.45 20.62
N ALA A 155 57.06 -12.74 20.47
CA ALA A 155 57.04 -11.34 20.09
C ALA A 155 57.75 -10.45 21.12
N GLY A 156 57.56 -10.71 22.42
CA GLY A 156 58.26 -10.02 23.50
C GLY A 156 59.78 -10.19 23.40
N LYS A 157 60.26 -11.43 23.25
CA LYS A 157 61.69 -11.71 23.06
C LYS A 157 62.27 -11.00 21.82
N GLN A 158 61.52 -10.98 20.73
CA GLN A 158 61.95 -10.31 19.51
C GLN A 158 61.97 -8.78 19.67
N ALA A 159 60.97 -8.21 20.34
CA ALA A 159 60.93 -6.80 20.68
C ALA A 159 62.13 -6.41 21.56
N ASP A 160 62.42 -7.20 22.61
CA ASP A 160 63.57 -6.99 23.48
C ASP A 160 64.89 -7.05 22.72
N ALA A 161 65.04 -8.00 21.78
CA ALA A 161 66.22 -8.10 20.93
C ALA A 161 66.39 -6.88 20.01
N VAL A 162 65.30 -6.41 19.38
CA VAL A 162 65.31 -5.24 18.51
C VAL A 162 65.58 -3.95 19.30
N LEU A 163 64.92 -3.77 20.43
CA LEU A 163 65.16 -2.63 21.33
C LEU A 163 66.59 -2.65 21.88
N GLY A 164 67.13 -3.82 22.22
CA GLY A 164 68.52 -3.99 22.63
C GLY A 164 69.51 -3.58 21.54
N LEU A 165 69.28 -3.97 20.29
CA LEU A 165 70.10 -3.56 19.14
C LEU A 165 69.99 -2.06 18.87
N ALA A 166 68.77 -1.51 18.93
CA ALA A 166 68.52 -0.08 18.74
C ALA A 166 69.22 0.75 19.83
N ALA A 167 69.11 0.34 21.09
CA ALA A 167 69.77 0.99 22.21
C ALA A 167 71.31 0.95 22.09
N ARG A 168 71.89 -0.16 21.62
CA ARG A 168 73.34 -0.24 21.34
C ARG A 168 73.74 0.71 20.22
N ARG A 169 73.04 0.71 19.09
CA ARG A 169 73.32 1.64 17.98
C ARG A 169 73.16 3.10 18.39
N LEU A 170 72.18 3.42 19.24
CA LEU A 170 72.00 4.77 19.77
C LEU A 170 73.20 5.19 20.62
N LYS A 171 73.68 4.31 21.52
CA LYS A 171 74.89 4.56 22.31
C LYS A 171 76.14 4.71 21.44
N ASP A 172 76.32 3.85 20.45
CA ASP A 172 77.45 3.94 19.52
C ASP A 172 77.43 5.27 18.75
N ARG A 173 76.25 5.72 18.34
CA ARG A 173 76.06 7.01 17.69
C ARG A 173 76.37 8.17 18.64
N GLU A 174 75.86 8.13 19.86
CA GLU A 174 76.13 9.15 20.88
C GLU A 174 77.63 9.25 21.19
N VAL A 175 78.32 8.11 21.31
CA VAL A 175 79.78 8.08 21.51
C VAL A 175 80.53 8.68 20.32
N LYS A 176 80.16 8.34 19.09
CA LYS A 176 80.75 8.93 17.88
C LYS A 176 80.50 10.44 17.77
N GLU A 177 79.31 10.89 18.12
CA GLU A 177 78.97 12.33 18.15
C GLU A 177 79.82 13.05 19.21
N ARG A 178 79.95 12.48 20.42
CA ARG A 178 80.84 13.02 21.48
C ARG A 178 82.32 13.00 21.07
N GLU A 179 82.79 11.97 20.38
CA GLU A 179 84.14 11.90 19.81
C GLU A 179 84.37 13.00 18.77
N SER A 180 83.43 13.21 17.85
CA SER A 180 83.51 14.25 16.82
C SER A 180 83.50 15.67 17.41
N ALA A 181 82.77 15.87 18.52
CA ALA A 181 82.75 17.12 19.27
C ALA A 181 83.95 17.31 20.21
N GLY A 182 84.81 16.29 20.37
CA GLY A 182 85.94 16.30 21.30
C GLY A 182 85.56 16.24 22.78
N THR A 183 84.28 16.00 23.12
CA THR A 183 83.74 16.00 24.50
C THR A 183 83.60 14.60 25.09
N ARG A 184 84.27 13.59 24.52
CA ARG A 184 84.15 12.17 24.92
C ARG A 184 84.38 11.92 26.41
N GLU A 185 85.41 12.53 27.00
CA GLU A 185 85.80 12.31 28.40
C GLU A 185 85.18 13.33 29.37
N MET A 186 84.49 14.35 28.85
CA MET A 186 83.87 15.38 29.70
C MET A 186 82.46 14.98 30.11
N PRO A 187 82.11 15.09 31.40
CA PRO A 187 80.73 14.91 31.85
C PRO A 187 79.85 16.00 31.22
N LEU A 188 78.63 15.63 30.83
CA LEU A 188 77.67 16.52 30.16
C LEU A 188 77.45 17.84 30.91
N MET A 189 77.47 17.79 32.25
CA MET A 189 77.32 18.96 33.12
C MET A 189 78.42 20.01 32.94
N GLU A 190 79.66 19.59 32.67
CA GLU A 190 80.76 20.52 32.42
C GLU A 190 80.65 21.18 31.04
N VAL A 191 80.22 20.42 30.03
CA VAL A 191 79.91 20.96 28.70
C VAL A 191 78.79 21.99 28.77
N LEU A 192 77.70 21.68 29.47
CA LEU A 192 76.57 22.59 29.67
C LEU A 192 76.97 23.83 30.47
N ARG A 193 77.79 23.69 31.51
CA ARG A 193 78.32 24.83 32.28
C ARG A 193 79.25 25.71 31.43
N GLY A 194 80.07 25.11 30.56
CA GLY A 194 80.90 25.84 29.61
C GLY A 194 80.08 26.63 28.60
N LEU A 195 79.02 26.03 28.05
CA LEU A 195 78.09 26.72 27.15
C LEU A 195 77.29 27.83 27.86
N SER A 196 76.84 27.58 29.09
CA SER A 196 76.18 28.59 29.94
C SER A 196 77.10 29.77 30.25
N SER A 197 78.40 29.54 30.46
CA SER A 197 79.39 30.60 30.66
C SER A 197 79.66 31.44 29.40
N ILE A 198 79.36 30.90 28.22
CA ILE A 198 79.52 31.57 26.93
C ILE A 198 78.24 32.31 26.52
N LEU A 199 77.10 31.98 27.16
CA LEU A 199 75.84 32.70 26.96
C LEU A 199 75.89 34.03 27.72
N PRO A 200 75.62 35.19 27.06
CA PRO A 200 75.53 36.47 27.76
C PRO A 200 74.37 36.44 28.77
N GLU A 201 74.56 37.03 29.95
CA GLU A 201 73.56 37.03 31.05
C GLU A 201 72.29 37.85 30.78
N ASP A 202 72.14 38.45 29.59
CA ASP A 202 70.95 39.23 29.21
C ASP A 202 70.08 38.46 28.19
N GLY A 203 69.06 37.79 28.72
CA GLY A 203 67.97 37.13 27.99
C GLY A 203 66.84 36.72 28.92
#